data_AF-A0A5N6KDF1-F1
#
_entry.id   AF-A0A5N6KDF1-F1
#
_cell.length_a   1.000
_cell.length_b   1.000
_cell.length_c   1.000
_cell.angle_alpha   90.00
_cell.angle_beta   90.00
_cell.angle_gamma   90.00
#
_symmetry.space_group_name_H-M   'P 1'
#
loop_
_entity.id
_entity.type
_entity.pdbx_description
1 polymer ?
#
loop_
_entity_poly.entity_id
_entity_poly.type
_entity_poly.pdbx_seq_one_letter_code
_entity_poly.pdbx_strand_id
1 'polypeptide(L)'
;MGPYKGLKEIRRIIEDCMANIHPIYHIKELMIKRELAKDPELAGESWDRFLPQFKKRNLSKRRVPRNVTDKAKKVYTPFPPPQEKSKVDLQIESGEYFLGKQAKERKAQEERIEKQKEEKDEKMRKRAEEYEAPAEDGEKKEKKRKRDKDSGEKKEKKKSKKRKSSDADGDVDMAED
;
A
#
# COMPACT_ATOMS: atom_id res chain seq x y z
N MET A 1 53.17 -2.49 43.70
CA MET A 1 52.09 -3.03 44.55
C MET A 1 51.98 -2.19 45.81
N GLY A 2 50.79 -2.03 46.41
CA GLY A 2 50.51 -1.08 47.50
C GLY A 2 49.80 -1.71 48.72
N PRO A 3 49.45 -0.92 49.75
CA PRO A 3 48.85 -1.41 50.99
C PRO A 3 47.43 -1.95 50.78
N TYR A 4 46.99 -2.86 51.66
CA TYR A 4 45.68 -3.54 51.57
C TYR A 4 44.48 -2.59 51.43
N LYS A 5 44.46 -1.47 52.19
CA LYS A 5 43.41 -0.45 52.09
C LYS A 5 43.34 0.16 50.68
N GLY A 6 44.49 0.49 50.09
CA GLY A 6 44.57 1.02 48.73
C GLY A 6 44.18 -0.01 47.66
N LEU A 7 44.51 -1.29 47.86
CA LEU A 7 44.06 -2.36 46.96
C LEU A 7 42.53 -2.52 46.97
N LYS A 8 41.91 -2.41 48.14
CA LYS A 8 40.44 -2.45 48.27
C LYS A 8 39.77 -1.26 47.57
N GLU A 9 40.35 -0.06 47.69
CA GLU A 9 39.88 1.15 47.00
C GLU A 9 40.01 1.01 45.47
N ILE A 10 41.18 0.61 44.98
CA ILE A 10 41.43 0.44 43.54
C ILE A 10 40.51 -0.62 42.93
N ARG A 11 40.32 -1.75 43.62
CA ARG A 11 39.39 -2.80 43.16
C ARG A 11 37.99 -2.23 42.93
N ARG A 12 37.46 -1.48 43.89
CA ARG A 12 36.14 -0.85 43.77
C ARG A 12 36.09 0.13 42.59
N ILE A 13 37.11 0.97 42.42
CA ILE A 13 37.20 1.92 41.30
C ILE A 13 37.17 1.21 39.95
N ILE A 14 37.88 0.09 39.83
CA ILE A 14 37.93 -0.68 38.57
C ILE A 14 36.58 -1.34 38.29
N GLU A 15 35.99 -2.00 39.29
CA GLU A 15 34.67 -2.64 39.15
C GLU A 15 33.59 -1.61 38.76
N ASP A 16 33.55 -0.46 39.44
CA ASP A 16 32.62 0.63 39.13
C ASP A 16 32.91 1.27 37.75
N CYS A 17 34.18 1.38 37.35
CA CYS A 17 34.56 1.83 36.01
C CYS A 17 34.04 0.91 34.91
N MET A 18 34.10 -0.41 35.14
CA MET A 18 33.51 -1.41 34.23
C MET A 18 31.98 -1.34 34.19
N ALA A 19 31.34 -0.86 35.26
CA ALA A 19 29.91 -0.63 35.36
C ALA A 19 29.44 0.72 34.78
N ASN A 20 30.26 1.36 33.92
CA ASN A 20 29.96 2.64 33.26
C ASN A 20 29.84 3.84 34.24
N ILE A 21 30.63 3.83 35.32
CA ILE A 21 30.82 4.95 36.24
C ILE A 21 32.21 5.55 35.99
N HIS A 22 32.31 6.84 35.67
CA HIS A 22 33.59 7.42 35.30
C HIS A 22 34.56 7.48 36.51
N PRO A 23 35.83 7.04 36.40
CA PRO A 23 36.76 6.94 37.54
C PRO A 23 37.03 8.28 38.23
N ILE A 24 36.87 9.40 37.51
CA ILE A 24 36.96 10.76 38.08
C ILE A 24 36.05 10.98 39.30
N TYR A 25 34.90 10.29 39.37
CA TYR A 25 33.96 10.41 40.47
C TYR A 25 34.56 9.84 41.77
N HIS A 26 35.19 8.67 41.68
CA HIS A 26 35.90 8.08 42.81
C HIS A 26 37.18 8.83 43.16
N ILE A 27 37.90 9.39 42.18
CA ILE A 27 39.07 10.23 42.45
C ILE A 27 38.65 11.46 43.26
N LYS A 28 37.57 12.15 42.87
CA LYS A 28 37.01 13.28 43.63
C LYS A 28 36.56 12.87 45.04
N GLU A 29 35.89 11.72 45.16
CA GLU A 29 35.49 11.14 46.45
C GLU A 29 36.70 10.89 47.37
N LEU A 30 37.76 10.28 46.84
CA LEU A 30 38.99 9.99 47.58
C LEU A 30 39.73 11.27 48.00
N MET A 31 39.76 12.29 47.14
CA MET A 31 40.34 13.59 47.50
C MET A 31 39.62 14.19 48.71
N ILE A 32 38.29 14.22 48.70
CA ILE A 32 37.48 14.76 49.81
C ILE A 32 37.67 13.93 51.08
N LYS A 33 37.65 12.59 50.98
CA LYS A 33 37.91 11.70 52.13
C LYS A 33 39.26 11.93 52.77
N ARG A 34 40.30 12.20 51.97
CA ARG A 34 41.65 12.49 52.49
C ARG A 34 41.71 13.82 53.23
N GLU A 35 40.96 14.82 52.78
CA GLU A 35 40.87 16.10 53.51
C GLU A 35 40.05 15.94 54.79
N LEU A 36 38.87 15.31 54.73
CA LEU A 36 38.02 15.08 55.92
C LEU A 36 38.70 14.20 56.99
N ALA A 37 39.55 13.27 56.58
CA ALA A 37 40.32 12.44 57.51
C ALA A 37 41.36 13.22 58.32
N LYS A 38 41.74 14.44 57.89
CA LYS A 38 42.66 15.30 58.64
C LYS A 38 41.95 16.03 59.78
N ASP A 39 40.63 16.23 59.68
CA ASP A 39 39.85 16.94 60.68
C ASP A 39 39.44 15.99 61.83
N PRO A 40 39.98 16.17 63.05
CA PRO A 40 39.72 15.25 64.15
C PRO A 40 38.28 15.31 64.68
N GLU A 41 37.60 16.44 64.52
CA GLU A 41 36.22 16.65 64.96
C GLU A 41 35.21 15.78 64.18
N LEU A 42 35.46 15.56 62.89
CA LEU A 42 34.58 14.81 62.00
C LEU A 42 34.89 13.30 61.95
N ALA A 43 35.88 12.83 62.71
CA ALA A 43 36.30 11.42 62.70
C ALA A 43 35.23 10.45 63.22
N GLY A 44 34.33 10.92 64.10
CA GLY A 44 33.23 10.13 64.68
C GLY A 44 31.92 10.19 63.89
N GLU A 45 31.82 11.04 62.87
CA GLU A 45 30.59 11.31 62.14
C GLU A 45 30.55 10.65 60.76
N SER A 46 29.35 10.53 60.18
CA SER A 46 29.20 10.05 58.80
C SER A 46 29.60 11.12 57.79
N TRP A 47 30.48 10.78 56.85
CA TRP A 47 30.95 11.69 55.80
C TRP A 47 30.03 11.79 54.57
N ASP A 48 28.88 11.10 54.55
CA ASP A 48 28.02 10.98 53.35
C ASP A 48 27.48 12.34 52.86
N ARG A 49 27.33 13.33 53.76
CA ARG A 49 26.91 14.70 53.42
C ARG A 49 27.95 15.46 52.60
N PHE A 50 29.24 15.18 52.79
CA PHE A 50 30.35 15.85 52.10
C PHE A 50 30.76 15.12 50.82
N LEU A 51 30.32 13.86 50.67
CA LEU A 51 30.60 13.06 49.49
C LEU A 51 29.68 13.45 48.32
N PRO A 52 30.23 13.75 47.13
CA PRO A 52 29.42 14.00 45.97
C PRO A 52 28.64 12.76 45.51
N GLN A 53 27.32 12.88 45.38
CA GLN A 53 26.46 11.80 44.89
C GLN A 53 26.41 11.81 43.36
N PHE A 54 27.33 11.09 42.71
CA PHE A 54 27.37 10.97 41.25
C PHE A 54 26.43 9.90 40.68
N LYS A 55 25.20 9.81 41.21
CA LYS A 55 24.19 8.90 40.68
C LYS A 55 23.75 9.40 39.31
N LYS A 56 23.78 8.51 38.31
CA LYS A 56 23.23 8.79 36.99
C LYS A 56 21.74 9.11 37.15
N ARG A 57 21.37 10.39 36.96
CA ARG A 57 19.97 10.83 36.93
C ARG A 57 19.36 10.38 35.61
N ASN A 58 18.94 9.12 35.55
CA ASN A 58 18.11 8.64 34.46
C ASN A 58 16.72 9.28 34.64
N LEU A 59 16.28 10.12 33.70
CA LEU A 59 14.87 10.49 33.65
C LEU A 59 14.10 9.18 33.42
N SER A 60 13.28 8.78 34.40
CA SER A 60 12.51 7.53 34.37
C SER A 60 11.58 7.46 33.15
N LYS A 61 11.19 8.63 32.63
CA LYS A 61 10.35 8.76 31.44
C LYS A 61 11.20 9.23 30.27
N ARG A 62 11.60 8.29 29.41
CA ARG A 62 12.09 8.62 28.07
C ARG A 62 10.93 9.11 27.23
N ARG A 63 11.08 10.24 26.52
CA ARG A 63 10.08 10.70 25.55
C ARG A 63 9.85 9.60 24.51
N VAL A 64 8.60 9.15 24.40
CA VAL A 64 8.20 8.16 23.38
C VAL A 64 8.17 8.87 22.02
N PRO A 65 8.78 8.32 20.96
CA PRO A 65 8.71 8.89 19.62
C PRO A 65 7.26 8.85 19.10
N ARG A 66 6.92 9.76 18.18
CA ARG A 66 5.56 9.84 17.60
C ARG A 66 5.14 8.54 16.89
N ASN A 67 6.10 7.85 16.27
CA ASN A 67 5.89 6.56 15.62
C ASN A 67 6.58 5.48 16.45
N VAL A 68 5.80 4.71 17.22
CA VAL A 68 6.28 3.54 17.93
C VAL A 68 6.12 2.33 17.01
N THR A 69 7.21 1.59 16.79
CA THR A 69 7.14 0.36 16.00
C THR A 69 6.70 -0.79 16.89
N ASP A 70 5.51 -1.33 16.64
CA ASP A 70 5.02 -2.52 17.34
C ASP A 70 5.85 -3.74 16.94
N LYS A 71 6.74 -4.18 17.83
CA LYS A 71 7.59 -5.35 17.58
C LYS A 71 6.81 -6.66 17.46
N ALA A 72 5.58 -6.70 17.96
CA ALA A 72 4.67 -7.85 17.80
C ALA A 72 4.39 -8.19 16.32
N LYS A 73 4.47 -7.19 15.43
CA LYS A 73 4.26 -7.39 13.98
C LYS A 73 5.49 -7.96 13.26
N LYS A 74 6.67 -7.94 13.89
CA LYS A 74 7.93 -8.45 13.32
C LYS A 74 8.24 -9.82 13.90
N VAL A 75 7.41 -10.80 13.57
CA VAL A 75 7.64 -12.19 13.96
C VAL A 75 8.91 -12.69 13.26
N TYR A 76 9.81 -13.31 14.03
CA TYR A 76 11.06 -13.82 13.49
C TYR A 76 10.78 -14.97 12.52
N THR A 77 11.20 -14.79 11.27
CA THR A 77 11.19 -15.85 10.26
C THR A 77 12.64 -16.23 9.97
N PRO A 78 13.01 -17.51 10.08
CA PRO A 78 14.40 -17.95 9.88
C PRO A 78 14.83 -17.88 8.41
N PHE A 79 13.86 -17.88 7.49
CA PHE A 79 14.10 -17.73 6.06
C PHE A 79 14.08 -16.24 5.67
N PRO A 80 15.05 -15.79 4.86
CA PRO A 80 15.01 -14.45 4.29
C PRO A 80 13.82 -14.32 3.32
N PRO A 81 13.25 -13.12 3.17
CA PRO A 81 12.24 -12.88 2.13
C PRO A 81 12.87 -13.11 0.74
N PRO A 82 12.05 -13.49 -0.27
CA PRO A 82 12.53 -13.63 -1.64
C PRO A 82 13.09 -12.29 -2.15
N GLN A 83 14.14 -12.35 -2.96
CA GLN A 83 14.70 -11.18 -3.61
C GLN A 83 13.71 -10.65 -4.65
N GLU A 84 13.69 -9.33 -4.86
CA GLU A 84 12.94 -8.73 -5.95
C GLU A 84 13.54 -9.19 -7.29
N LYS A 85 12.68 -9.66 -8.21
CA LYS A 85 13.10 -10.17 -9.53
C LYS A 85 13.74 -9.05 -10.35
N SER A 86 14.77 -9.38 -11.14
CA SER A 86 15.39 -8.39 -12.03
C SER A 86 14.46 -8.02 -13.19
N LYS A 87 14.72 -6.90 -13.86
CA LYS A 87 13.96 -6.50 -15.07
C LYS A 87 14.02 -7.56 -16.17
N VAL A 88 15.15 -8.26 -16.29
CA VAL A 88 15.32 -9.35 -17.26
C VAL A 88 14.46 -10.54 -16.88
N ASP A 89 14.45 -10.92 -15.59
CA ASP A 89 13.62 -12.02 -15.11
C ASP A 89 12.13 -11.75 -15.29
N LEU A 90 11.69 -10.51 -15.02
CA LEU A 90 10.30 -10.09 -15.27
C LEU A 90 9.93 -10.19 -16.75
N GLN A 91 10.85 -9.85 -17.67
CA GLN A 91 10.63 -9.95 -19.11
C GLN A 91 10.65 -11.39 -19.62
N ILE A 92 11.46 -12.26 -18.99
CA ILE A 92 11.50 -13.70 -19.30
C ILE A 92 10.21 -14.34 -18.81
N GLU A 93 9.75 -14.01 -17.60
CA GLU A 93 8.48 -14.49 -17.03
C GLU A 93 7.26 -14.02 -17.85
N SER A 94 7.26 -12.78 -18.35
CA SER A 94 6.20 -12.28 -19.23
C SER A 94 6.29 -12.84 -20.66
N GLY A 95 7.37 -13.52 -21.03
CA GLY A 95 7.65 -14.01 -22.38
C GLY A 95 8.01 -12.91 -23.38
N GLU A 96 7.96 -11.63 -22.98
CA GLU A 96 8.30 -10.49 -23.84
C GLU A 96 9.78 -10.44 -24.17
N TYR A 97 10.65 -11.04 -23.38
CA TYR A 97 12.09 -11.05 -23.63
C TYR A 97 12.44 -11.65 -25.00
N PHE A 98 11.73 -12.71 -25.40
CA PHE A 98 11.99 -13.45 -26.63
C PHE A 98 11.33 -12.81 -27.87
N LEU A 99 10.39 -11.87 -27.69
CA LEU A 99 9.75 -11.19 -28.80
C LEU A 99 10.66 -10.08 -29.36
N GLY A 100 10.85 -10.09 -30.68
CA GLY A 100 11.52 -9.00 -31.40
C GLY A 100 10.75 -7.68 -31.29
N LYS A 101 11.43 -6.55 -31.54
CA LYS A 101 10.83 -5.19 -31.44
C LYS A 101 9.55 -5.05 -32.26
N GLN A 102 9.55 -5.57 -33.49
CA GLN A 102 8.38 -5.55 -34.38
C GLN A 102 7.19 -6.35 -33.83
N ALA A 103 7.43 -7.49 -33.17
CA ALA A 103 6.36 -8.28 -32.57
C ALA A 103 5.72 -7.55 -31.37
N LYS A 104 6.54 -6.85 -30.58
CA LYS A 104 6.06 -6.00 -29.48
C LYS A 104 5.24 -4.82 -29.98
N GLU A 105 5.68 -4.18 -31.06
CA GLU A 105 4.97 -3.05 -31.67
C GLU A 105 3.61 -3.48 -32.26
N ARG A 106 3.53 -4.64 -32.92
CA ARG A 106 2.25 -5.19 -33.40
C ARG A 106 1.28 -5.45 -32.26
N LYS A 107 1.73 -6.13 -31.21
CA LYS A 107 0.91 -6.39 -30.01
C LYS A 107 0.42 -5.09 -29.38
N ALA A 108 1.29 -4.08 -29.26
CA ALA A 108 0.90 -2.77 -28.72
C ALA A 108 -0.09 -2.01 -29.63
N GLN A 109 -0.02 -2.20 -30.95
CA GLN A 109 -1.01 -1.63 -31.90
C GLN A 109 -2.35 -2.36 -31.80
N GLU A 110 -2.34 -3.69 -31.71
CA GLU A 110 -3.54 -4.51 -31.51
C GLU A 110 -4.26 -4.12 -30.22
N GLU A 111 -3.54 -4.03 -29.10
CA GLU A 111 -4.10 -3.59 -27.81
C GLU A 111 -4.69 -2.17 -27.87
N ARG A 112 -4.09 -1.25 -28.65
CA ARG A 112 -4.64 0.10 -28.85
C ARG A 112 -5.90 0.08 -29.69
N ILE A 113 -5.95 -0.73 -30.75
CA ILE A 113 -7.12 -0.87 -31.61
C ILE A 113 -8.27 -1.50 -30.83
N GLU A 114 -7.99 -2.51 -29.99
CA GLU A 114 -8.97 -3.14 -29.11
C GLU A 114 -9.56 -2.14 -28.11
N LYS A 115 -8.72 -1.40 -27.38
CA LYS A 115 -9.19 -0.33 -26.47
C LYS A 115 -10.04 0.71 -27.19
N GLN A 116 -9.64 1.13 -28.39
CA GLN A 116 -10.43 2.06 -29.19
C GLN A 116 -11.77 1.48 -29.65
N LYS A 117 -11.85 0.16 -29.91
CA LYS A 117 -13.11 -0.51 -30.23
C LYS A 117 -14.00 -0.56 -28.99
N GLU A 118 -13.46 -0.94 -27.83
CA GLU A 118 -14.17 -0.96 -26.55
C GLU A 118 -14.75 0.42 -26.20
N GLU A 119 -13.95 1.49 -26.30
CA GLU A 119 -14.41 2.86 -26.04
C GLU A 119 -15.51 3.30 -27.02
N LYS A 120 -15.41 2.91 -28.30
CA LYS A 120 -16.44 3.18 -29.30
C LYS A 120 -17.73 2.43 -28.98
N ASP A 121 -17.63 1.17 -28.61
CA ASP A 121 -18.78 0.34 -28.26
C ASP A 121 -19.47 0.86 -26.99
N GLU A 122 -18.71 1.26 -25.97
CA GLU A 122 -19.23 1.93 -24.78
C GLU A 122 -19.93 3.25 -25.12
N LYS A 123 -19.34 4.07 -26.00
CA LYS A 123 -19.94 5.34 -26.42
C LYS A 123 -21.22 5.11 -27.24
N MET A 124 -21.25 4.09 -28.09
CA MET A 124 -22.45 3.70 -28.83
C MET A 124 -23.54 3.18 -27.91
N ARG A 125 -23.20 2.40 -26.88
CA ARG A 125 -24.14 1.95 -25.84
C ARG A 125 -24.72 3.13 -25.05
N LYS A 126 -23.89 4.04 -24.56
CA LYS A 126 -24.35 5.27 -23.87
C LYS A 126 -25.25 6.11 -24.76
N ARG A 127 -24.91 6.25 -26.04
CA ARG A 127 -25.75 6.97 -27.01
C ARG A 127 -27.09 6.26 -27.28
N ALA A 128 -27.12 4.94 -27.32
CA ALA A 128 -28.36 4.18 -27.46
C ALA A 128 -29.25 4.33 -26.21
N GLU A 129 -28.65 4.28 -25.01
CA GLU A 129 -29.33 4.53 -23.73
C GLU A 129 -29.94 5.94 -23.67
N GLU A 130 -29.29 6.97 -24.25
CA GLU A 130 -29.84 8.33 -24.37
C GLU A 130 -31.01 8.45 -25.36
N TYR A 131 -31.11 7.56 -26.35
CA TYR A 131 -32.18 7.54 -27.36
C TYR A 131 -33.39 6.69 -26.96
N GLU A 132 -33.26 5.86 -25.93
CA GLU A 132 -34.40 5.22 -25.30
C GLU A 132 -35.15 6.25 -24.45
N ALA A 133 -36.42 6.46 -24.77
CA ALA A 133 -37.26 7.36 -23.98
C ALA A 133 -37.26 6.88 -22.53
N PRO A 134 -36.99 7.76 -21.54
CA PRO A 134 -37.15 7.42 -20.14
C PRO A 134 -38.53 6.80 -19.94
N ALA A 135 -38.59 5.67 -19.24
CA ALA A 135 -39.87 5.06 -18.92
C ALA A 135 -40.71 6.07 -18.13
N GLU A 136 -41.77 6.59 -18.74
CA GLU A 136 -42.76 7.41 -18.04
C GLU A 136 -43.54 6.49 -17.08
N ASP A 137 -43.54 6.82 -15.78
CA ASP A 137 -44.55 6.33 -14.84
C ASP A 137 -45.89 6.99 -15.16
N GLY A 138 -46.51 6.54 -16.25
CA GLY A 138 -47.87 6.86 -16.62
C GLY A 138 -48.84 5.89 -15.94
N GLU A 139 -49.73 6.44 -15.12
CA GLU A 139 -50.89 5.74 -14.53
C GLU A 139 -51.59 4.83 -15.55
N LYS A 140 -52.09 3.69 -15.04
CA LYS A 140 -52.96 2.75 -15.76
C LYS A 140 -54.02 3.50 -16.57
N LYS A 141 -53.92 3.48 -17.91
CA LYS A 141 -55.07 3.79 -18.77
C LYS A 141 -56.18 2.77 -18.51
N GLU A 142 -57.19 3.19 -17.77
CA GLU A 142 -58.44 2.46 -17.61
C GLU A 142 -59.06 2.13 -18.97
N LYS A 143 -59.47 0.87 -19.12
CA LYS A 143 -60.38 0.43 -20.18
C LYS A 143 -61.70 1.18 -20.05
N LYS A 144 -62.09 1.99 -21.04
CA LYS A 144 -63.48 2.41 -21.23
C LYS A 144 -64.09 1.79 -22.50
N ARG A 145 -65.31 1.31 -22.31
CA ARG A 145 -66.06 0.27 -23.02
C ARG A 145 -66.51 0.66 -24.45
N LYS A 146 -66.70 -0.36 -25.29
CA LYS A 146 -67.40 -0.33 -26.60
C LYS A 146 -68.80 0.30 -26.52
N ARG A 147 -69.20 1.05 -27.55
CA ARG A 147 -70.60 1.14 -28.01
C ARG A 147 -70.65 1.27 -29.54
N ASP A 148 -71.48 0.42 -30.13
CA ASP A 148 -71.74 0.18 -31.55
C ASP A 148 -72.54 1.28 -32.30
N LYS A 149 -72.55 1.15 -33.64
CA LYS A 149 -73.37 1.77 -34.72
C LYS A 149 -72.97 3.17 -35.21
N ASP A 150 -73.04 3.55 -36.49
CA ASP A 150 -73.30 2.90 -37.80
C ASP A 150 -73.13 4.00 -38.88
N SER A 151 -72.87 3.58 -40.13
CA SER A 151 -73.11 4.27 -41.40
C SER A 151 -72.12 5.33 -41.94
N GLY A 152 -71.69 5.13 -43.20
CA GLY A 152 -71.05 6.19 -44.03
C GLY A 152 -70.03 5.78 -45.10
N GLU A 153 -70.40 4.85 -45.99
CA GLU A 153 -69.93 4.59 -47.38
C GLU A 153 -68.54 5.01 -47.97
N LYS A 154 -67.91 4.00 -48.62
CA LYS A 154 -67.28 3.91 -49.99
C LYS A 154 -66.39 5.08 -50.49
N LYS A 155 -65.32 4.93 -51.28
CA LYS A 155 -64.76 3.98 -52.29
C LYS A 155 -63.37 4.60 -52.63
N GLU A 156 -62.27 3.88 -52.84
CA GLU A 156 -61.83 3.48 -54.19
C GLU A 156 -60.65 2.49 -54.13
N LYS A 157 -60.66 1.55 -55.08
CA LYS A 157 -59.70 0.46 -55.30
C LYS A 157 -58.75 0.81 -56.45
N LYS A 158 -57.60 0.09 -56.49
CA LYS A 158 -56.78 -0.32 -57.66
C LYS A 158 -55.71 0.65 -58.22
N LYS A 159 -54.46 0.42 -57.80
CA LYS A 159 -53.20 0.32 -58.59
C LYS A 159 -52.10 0.12 -57.52
N SER A 160 -51.25 -0.90 -57.47
CA SER A 160 -50.55 -1.63 -58.52
C SER A 160 -50.05 -2.98 -57.96
N LYS A 161 -50.84 -4.03 -58.19
CA LYS A 161 -50.34 -5.42 -58.19
C LYS A 161 -49.67 -5.65 -59.56
N LYS A 162 -48.46 -5.12 -59.75
CA LYS A 162 -47.61 -5.39 -60.92
C LYS A 162 -46.16 -5.06 -60.59
N ARG A 163 -45.45 -6.04 -60.03
CA ARG A 163 -44.00 -6.33 -60.14
C ARG A 163 -43.61 -7.33 -59.04
N LYS A 164 -44.05 -8.57 -59.24
CA LYS A 164 -43.43 -9.78 -58.68
C LYS A 164 -43.06 -10.61 -59.90
N SER A 165 -41.77 -10.65 -60.27
CA SER A 165 -41.08 -11.70 -61.05
C SER A 165 -39.84 -11.14 -61.77
N SER A 166 -38.65 -11.61 -61.35
CA SER A 166 -37.33 -11.66 -62.03
C SER A 166 -36.24 -11.22 -61.01
N ASP A 167 -35.29 -12.00 -60.54
CA ASP A 167 -34.88 -13.39 -60.74
C ASP A 167 -34.00 -13.74 -59.52
N ALA A 168 -34.05 -15.00 -59.09
CA ALA A 168 -33.08 -15.60 -58.18
C ALA A 168 -32.01 -16.33 -59.00
N ASP A 169 -30.97 -16.78 -58.30
CA ASP A 169 -29.91 -17.72 -58.71
C ASP A 169 -28.56 -17.15 -59.16
N GLY A 170 -27.50 -17.65 -58.50
CA GLY A 170 -26.10 -17.36 -58.80
C GLY A 170 -25.11 -17.73 -57.68
N ASP A 171 -25.26 -18.93 -57.12
CA ASP A 171 -24.28 -19.65 -56.30
C ASP A 171 -23.10 -20.08 -57.19
N VAL A 172 -21.84 -19.70 -56.88
CA VAL A 172 -20.63 -20.29 -57.48
C VAL A 172 -19.46 -20.23 -56.48
N ASP A 173 -19.20 -21.39 -55.88
CA ASP A 173 -17.90 -21.90 -55.43
C ASP A 173 -16.75 -21.57 -56.40
N MET A 174 -15.58 -21.17 -55.88
CA MET A 174 -14.33 -21.29 -56.65
C MET A 174 -13.20 -21.77 -55.76
N ALA A 175 -12.69 -22.94 -56.16
CA ALA A 175 -11.73 -23.79 -55.49
C ALA A 175 -10.29 -23.25 -55.46
N GLU A 176 -9.54 -23.78 -54.49
CA GLU A 176 -8.09 -23.83 -54.43
C GLU A 176 -7.52 -24.65 -55.61
N ASP A 177 -6.51 -24.10 -56.28
CA ASP A 177 -5.34 -24.80 -56.82
C ASP A 177 -4.16 -23.79 -56.83
#